data_AF-A0A1F8UJC0-F1
#
_entry.id   AF-A0A1F8UJC0-F1
#
_cell.length_a   1.000
_cell.length_b   1.000
_cell.length_c   1.000
_cell.angle_alpha   90.00
_cell.angle_beta   90.00
_cell.angle_gamma   90.00
#
_symmetry.space_group_name_H-M   'P 1'
#
loop_
_entity.id
_entity.type
_entity.pdbx_description
1 polymer ?
#
loop_
_entity_poly.entity_id
_entity_poly.type
_entity_poly.pdbx_seq_one_letter_code
_entity_poly.pdbx_strand_id
1 'polypeptide(L)'
;MNINKLRCACCNSWDNDTCFPECKDDWNKENKSLGQCAITALIVNDYLGGKIKKCEVENSKISHYYNEIEKQDIDFTRGQFDENVKLINDKYKIREDMIKTEHTKVRYELLKERVNEFLSGLDKIDLEIRLCNMCEDMIEKSNNDTTIHYGNDTKIIIVGEAPANNGWRKSGKCWYGSDGKITGSGRVMEKLLTNIGLKLEDITFVEAVKCYSIERKSLTKCKENCYEYLQRQLAILKHELILTLGDMATKSLLRDIKYKNYKEVVGKIHNMKIDELQINVLPIYYPSPISYKDNTSIFETVRNCISKEECL
;
A
#
# COMPACT_ATOMS: atom_id res chain seq x y z
N MET A 1 -17.16 -0.14 -0.40
CA MET A 1 -15.77 -0.26 0.11
C MET A 1 -14.85 -0.61 -1.07
N ASN A 2 -13.67 0.01 -1.17
CA ASN A 2 -12.66 -0.38 -2.17
C ASN A 2 -11.91 -1.64 -1.69
N ILE A 3 -11.79 -2.65 -2.54
CA ILE A 3 -11.19 -3.94 -2.17
C ILE A 3 -9.70 -3.84 -1.79
N ASN A 4 -8.92 -3.02 -2.51
CA ASN A 4 -7.50 -2.83 -2.24
C ASN A 4 -7.28 -2.02 -0.97
N LYS A 5 -8.14 -1.03 -0.69
CA LYS A 5 -8.14 -0.32 0.60
C LYS A 5 -8.38 -1.28 1.76
N LEU A 6 -9.36 -2.18 1.63
CA LEU A 6 -9.64 -3.18 2.65
C LEU A 6 -8.49 -4.19 2.79
N ARG A 7 -7.88 -4.63 1.67
CA ARG A 7 -6.69 -5.50 1.70
C ARG A 7 -5.57 -4.83 2.48
N CYS A 8 -5.23 -3.59 2.13
CA CYS A 8 -4.19 -2.82 2.81
C CYS A 8 -4.48 -2.67 4.32
N ALA A 9 -5.74 -2.42 4.69
CA ALA A 9 -6.15 -2.36 6.10
C ALA A 9 -5.94 -3.70 6.83
N CYS A 10 -6.37 -4.82 6.25
CA CYS A 10 -6.17 -6.16 6.83
C CYS A 10 -4.69 -6.48 7.01
N CYS A 11 -3.88 -6.30 5.97
CA CYS A 11 -2.45 -6.61 6.02
C CYS A 11 -1.68 -5.79 7.06
N ASN A 12 -2.04 -4.51 7.23
CA ASN A 12 -1.45 -3.63 8.25
C ASN A 12 -2.01 -3.86 9.66
N SER A 13 -3.04 -4.69 9.81
CA SER A 13 -3.69 -5.00 11.08
C SER A 13 -3.37 -6.40 11.62
N TRP A 14 -2.75 -7.26 10.81
CA TRP A 14 -2.28 -8.57 11.24
C TRP A 14 -1.05 -8.45 12.14
N ASP A 15 -1.07 -9.22 13.22
CA ASP A 15 0.08 -9.42 14.10
C ASP A 15 0.07 -10.85 14.67
N ASN A 16 1.08 -11.20 15.44
CA ASN A 16 1.21 -12.50 16.10
C ASN A 16 -0.01 -12.84 16.99
N ASP A 17 -0.63 -11.83 17.60
CA ASP A 17 -1.77 -12.03 18.50
C ASP A 17 -3.12 -12.29 17.78
N THR A 18 -3.26 -11.89 16.51
CA THR A 18 -4.39 -12.26 15.65
C THR A 18 -4.17 -13.59 14.92
N CYS A 19 -2.92 -14.09 14.92
CA CYS A 19 -2.56 -15.37 14.31
C CYS A 19 -3.28 -16.56 14.99
N PHE A 20 -3.58 -17.60 14.21
CA PHE A 20 -4.10 -18.85 14.76
C PHE A 20 -3.11 -19.42 15.79
N PRO A 21 -3.56 -19.87 16.99
CA PRO A 21 -2.65 -20.23 18.08
C PRO A 21 -1.55 -21.22 17.72
N GLU A 22 -1.84 -22.23 16.89
CA GLU A 22 -0.86 -23.25 16.47
C GLU A 22 0.19 -22.72 15.48
N CYS A 23 -0.03 -21.53 14.89
CA CYS A 23 0.89 -20.91 13.93
C CYS A 23 1.72 -19.77 14.55
N LYS A 24 1.52 -19.45 15.84
CA LYS A 24 2.17 -18.29 16.47
C LYS A 24 3.68 -18.37 16.50
N ASP A 25 4.24 -19.56 16.67
CA ASP A 25 5.69 -19.76 16.74
C ASP A 25 6.37 -19.58 15.37
N ASP A 26 5.64 -19.83 14.28
CA ASP A 26 6.12 -19.68 12.90
C ASP A 26 5.81 -18.29 12.30
N TRP A 27 4.89 -17.54 12.92
CA TRP A 27 4.49 -16.21 12.44
C TRP A 27 5.65 -15.22 12.58
N ASN A 28 5.87 -14.43 11.53
CA ASN A 28 6.89 -13.39 11.52
C ASN A 28 6.53 -12.27 10.53
N LYS A 29 7.31 -11.18 10.53
CA LYS A 29 7.04 -9.99 9.69
C LYS A 29 7.13 -10.26 8.19
N GLU A 30 7.77 -11.34 7.75
CA GLU A 30 7.83 -11.72 6.33
C GLU A 30 6.60 -12.46 5.86
N ASN A 31 5.94 -13.17 6.77
CA ASN A 31 4.69 -13.88 6.50
C ASN A 31 3.61 -13.47 7.50
N LYS A 32 3.22 -12.18 7.45
CA LYS A 32 2.19 -11.63 8.33
C LYS A 32 0.83 -12.32 8.16
N SER A 33 0.58 -12.88 6.98
CA SER A 33 -0.68 -13.54 6.63
C SER A 33 -0.86 -14.95 7.23
N LEU A 34 0.21 -15.56 7.74
CA LEU A 34 0.17 -16.90 8.32
C LEU A 34 -0.85 -17.00 9.46
N GLY A 35 -1.77 -17.97 9.35
CA GLY A 35 -2.79 -18.22 10.37
C GLY A 35 -3.90 -17.15 10.47
N GLN A 36 -3.96 -16.20 9.53
CA GLN A 36 -4.93 -15.10 9.54
C GLN A 36 -6.19 -15.38 8.69
N CYS A 37 -6.21 -16.47 7.90
CA CYS A 37 -7.21 -16.69 6.84
C CYS A 37 -8.67 -16.69 7.31
N ALA A 38 -8.99 -17.43 8.37
CA ALA A 38 -10.37 -17.55 8.86
C ALA A 38 -10.95 -16.20 9.31
N ILE A 39 -10.21 -15.44 10.13
CA ILE A 39 -10.67 -14.16 10.65
C ILE A 39 -10.65 -13.07 9.57
N THR A 40 -9.71 -13.14 8.62
CA THR A 40 -9.67 -12.23 7.48
C THR A 40 -10.87 -12.47 6.56
N ALA A 41 -11.25 -13.72 6.31
CA ALA A 41 -12.43 -14.03 5.50
C ALA A 41 -13.73 -13.51 6.12
N LEU A 42 -13.80 -13.48 7.46
CA LEU A 42 -14.91 -12.85 8.21
C LEU A 42 -14.91 -11.32 8.01
N ILE A 43 -13.76 -10.66 8.09
CA ILE A 43 -13.64 -9.21 7.83
C ILE A 43 -14.02 -8.88 6.38
N VAL A 44 -13.48 -9.60 5.40
CA VAL A 44 -13.83 -9.41 3.99
C VAL A 44 -15.33 -9.55 3.77
N ASN A 45 -15.95 -10.55 4.40
CA ASN A 45 -17.39 -10.76 4.34
C ASN A 45 -18.19 -9.63 5.01
N ASP A 46 -17.69 -8.98 6.06
CA ASP A 46 -18.36 -7.83 6.68
C ASP A 46 -18.47 -6.62 5.75
N TYR A 47 -17.39 -6.31 5.03
CA TYR A 47 -17.33 -5.10 4.20
C TYR A 47 -17.79 -5.29 2.76
N LEU A 48 -17.62 -6.51 2.21
CA LEU A 48 -17.88 -6.81 0.79
C LEU A 48 -18.96 -7.87 0.58
N GLY A 49 -19.43 -8.54 1.65
CA GLY A 49 -20.42 -9.61 1.54
C GLY A 49 -19.86 -10.89 0.89
N GLY A 50 -20.63 -11.48 -0.02
CA GLY A 50 -20.27 -12.72 -0.69
C GLY A 50 -20.39 -13.98 0.18
N LYS A 51 -19.76 -15.06 -0.27
CA LYS A 51 -19.76 -16.37 0.41
C LYS A 51 -18.36 -16.69 0.91
N ILE A 52 -18.25 -17.30 2.08
CA ILE A 52 -16.97 -17.79 2.59
C ILE A 52 -16.74 -19.20 2.04
N LYS A 53 -15.55 -19.47 1.52
CA LYS A 53 -15.06 -20.78 1.13
C LYS A 53 -14.03 -21.27 2.15
N LYS A 54 -14.03 -22.59 2.35
CA LYS A 54 -12.99 -23.34 3.04
C LYS A 54 -12.41 -24.34 2.05
N CYS A 55 -11.10 -24.40 1.95
CA CYS A 55 -10.39 -25.37 1.13
C CYS A 55 -9.31 -26.09 1.93
N GLU A 56 -8.71 -27.09 1.32
CA GLU A 56 -7.54 -27.82 1.81
C GLU A 56 -6.32 -27.39 1.01
N VAL A 57 -5.18 -27.29 1.67
CA VAL A 57 -3.89 -27.01 1.02
C VAL A 57 -3.27 -28.34 0.58
N GLU A 58 -3.01 -28.49 -0.72
CA GLU A 58 -2.52 -29.74 -1.32
C GLU A 58 -1.27 -30.26 -0.59
N ASN A 59 -1.21 -31.58 -0.38
CA ASN A 59 -0.12 -32.26 0.35
C ASN A 59 0.10 -31.78 1.79
N SER A 60 -0.90 -31.19 2.43
CA SER A 60 -0.84 -30.77 3.83
C SER A 60 -2.12 -31.09 4.60
N LYS A 61 -2.10 -30.86 5.92
CA LYS A 61 -3.30 -30.92 6.78
C LYS A 61 -3.92 -29.54 7.03
N ILE A 62 -3.45 -28.51 6.33
CA ILE A 62 -3.84 -27.13 6.57
C ILE A 62 -5.17 -26.86 5.86
N SER A 63 -6.12 -26.31 6.61
CA SER A 63 -7.35 -25.73 6.06
C SER A 63 -7.15 -24.24 5.82
N HIS A 64 -7.69 -23.73 4.72
CA HIS A 64 -7.59 -22.33 4.35
C HIS A 64 -8.97 -21.73 4.05
N TYR A 65 -9.12 -20.42 4.26
CA TYR A 65 -10.39 -19.71 4.14
C TYR A 65 -10.22 -18.43 3.33
N TYR A 66 -11.18 -18.18 2.44
CA TYR A 66 -11.21 -17.00 1.59
C TYR A 66 -12.67 -16.75 1.13
N ASN A 67 -12.91 -15.71 0.34
CA ASN A 67 -14.25 -15.30 -0.07
C ASN A 67 -14.47 -15.50 -1.56
N GLU A 68 -15.70 -15.81 -1.95
CA GLU A 68 -16.19 -15.65 -3.32
C GLU A 68 -17.15 -14.45 -3.36
N ILE A 69 -16.80 -13.44 -4.15
CA ILE A 69 -17.58 -12.22 -4.36
C ILE A 69 -17.79 -12.07 -5.86
N GLU A 70 -19.03 -12.00 -6.31
CA GLU A 70 -19.37 -11.89 -7.75
C GLU A 70 -18.69 -12.98 -8.62
N LYS A 71 -18.57 -14.21 -8.10
CA LYS A 71 -17.89 -15.36 -8.71
C LYS A 71 -16.37 -15.20 -8.88
N GLN A 72 -15.77 -14.22 -8.23
CA GLN A 72 -14.32 -14.07 -8.15
C GLN A 72 -13.84 -14.45 -6.75
N ASP A 73 -12.73 -15.18 -6.70
CA ASP A 73 -12.11 -15.54 -5.44
C ASP A 73 -11.25 -14.39 -4.92
N ILE A 74 -11.57 -13.95 -3.71
CA ILE A 74 -10.90 -12.90 -2.98
C ILE A 74 -10.21 -13.52 -1.77
N ASP A 75 -8.89 -13.65 -1.87
CA ASP A 75 -8.03 -14.18 -0.81
C ASP A 75 -6.92 -13.18 -0.49
N PHE A 76 -7.04 -12.49 0.64
CA PHE A 76 -6.00 -11.57 1.11
C PHE A 76 -4.84 -12.32 1.77
N THR A 77 -5.02 -13.58 2.13
CA THR A 77 -4.07 -14.40 2.87
C THR A 77 -3.40 -15.46 2.00
N ARG A 78 -3.49 -15.33 0.67
CA ARG A 78 -2.85 -16.26 -0.28
C ARG A 78 -1.33 -16.32 -0.11
N GLY A 79 -0.74 -15.18 0.25
CA GLY A 79 0.71 -15.02 0.46
C GLY A 79 1.29 -15.83 1.62
N GLN A 80 0.47 -16.53 2.42
CA GLN A 80 1.00 -17.42 3.45
C GLN A 80 1.58 -18.73 2.90
N PHE A 81 1.36 -19.01 1.61
CA PHE A 81 1.80 -20.20 0.90
C PHE A 81 2.70 -19.82 -0.29
N ASP A 82 3.59 -20.73 -0.67
CA ASP A 82 4.32 -20.63 -1.94
C ASP A 82 3.37 -20.57 -3.14
N GLU A 83 3.78 -19.85 -4.19
CA GLU A 83 2.97 -19.66 -5.41
C GLU A 83 2.53 -20.98 -6.07
N ASN A 84 3.36 -22.02 -5.95
CA ASN A 84 3.13 -23.34 -6.54
C ASN A 84 2.14 -24.21 -5.74
N VAL A 85 1.79 -23.82 -4.51
CA VAL A 85 0.90 -24.60 -3.64
C VAL A 85 -0.53 -24.53 -4.17
N LYS A 86 -1.18 -25.66 -4.40
CA LYS A 86 -2.58 -25.69 -4.86
C LYS A 86 -3.55 -25.71 -3.70
N LEU A 87 -4.66 -24.99 -3.87
CA LEU A 87 -5.82 -25.06 -3.01
C LEU A 87 -6.83 -26.01 -3.66
N ILE A 88 -7.34 -26.97 -2.89
CA ILE A 88 -8.19 -28.04 -3.38
C ILE A 88 -9.43 -28.22 -2.48
N ASN A 89 -10.42 -28.95 -2.97
CA ASN A 89 -11.60 -29.36 -2.20
C ASN A 89 -12.43 -28.20 -1.61
N ASP A 90 -12.69 -27.17 -2.41
CA ASP A 90 -13.49 -26.02 -2.00
C ASP A 90 -14.88 -26.40 -1.51
N LYS A 91 -15.26 -25.86 -0.36
CA LYS A 91 -16.59 -25.98 0.24
C LYS A 91 -17.03 -24.64 0.80
N TYR A 92 -18.31 -24.31 0.64
CA TYR A 92 -18.85 -23.12 1.29
C TYR A 92 -18.93 -23.30 2.80
N LYS A 93 -18.72 -22.20 3.53
CA LYS A 93 -18.83 -22.18 4.98
C LYS A 93 -19.77 -21.09 5.47
N ILE A 94 -20.58 -21.46 6.46
CA ILE A 94 -21.51 -20.57 7.14
C ILE A 94 -20.73 -19.72 8.14
N ARG A 95 -20.89 -18.40 8.06
CA ARG A 95 -20.18 -17.43 8.88
C ARG A 95 -20.40 -17.65 10.36
N GLU A 96 -21.65 -17.86 10.76
CA GLU A 96 -22.08 -18.04 12.15
C GLU A 96 -21.41 -19.26 12.79
N ASP A 97 -21.09 -20.29 12.02
CA ASP A 97 -20.37 -21.47 12.53
C ASP A 97 -18.90 -21.16 12.85
N MET A 98 -18.27 -20.24 12.10
CA MET A 98 -16.86 -19.90 12.31
C MET A 98 -16.64 -19.10 13.59
N ILE A 99 -17.62 -18.25 13.97
CA ILE A 99 -17.54 -17.37 15.14
C ILE A 99 -17.90 -18.11 16.45
N LYS A 100 -18.42 -19.35 16.38
CA LYS A 100 -18.74 -20.15 17.57
C LYS A 100 -17.53 -20.55 18.40
N THR A 101 -16.35 -20.63 17.80
CA THR A 101 -15.13 -20.99 18.54
C THR A 101 -14.56 -19.73 19.21
N GLU A 102 -14.34 -19.80 20.53
CA GLU A 102 -13.89 -18.66 21.33
C GLU A 102 -12.59 -18.05 20.77
N HIS A 103 -11.61 -18.89 20.41
CA HIS A 103 -10.36 -18.42 19.83
C HIS A 103 -10.53 -17.75 18.46
N THR A 104 -11.53 -18.11 17.63
CA THR A 104 -11.78 -17.38 16.38
C THR A 104 -12.46 -16.06 16.67
N LYS A 105 -13.46 -16.05 17.56
CA LYS A 105 -14.20 -14.85 17.94
C LYS A 105 -13.29 -13.76 18.50
N VAL A 106 -12.45 -14.08 19.49
CA VAL A 106 -11.54 -13.12 20.12
C VAL A 106 -10.58 -12.50 19.09
N ARG A 107 -9.95 -13.32 18.24
CA ARG A 107 -9.03 -12.83 17.20
C ARG A 107 -9.73 -12.02 16.12
N TYR A 108 -10.95 -12.42 15.75
CA TYR A 108 -11.77 -11.68 14.79
C TYR A 108 -12.14 -10.29 15.31
N GLU A 109 -12.61 -10.17 16.56
CA GLU A 109 -12.95 -8.86 17.13
C GLU A 109 -11.70 -7.96 17.26
N LEU A 110 -10.55 -8.52 17.65
CA LEU A 110 -9.29 -7.78 17.69
C LEU A 110 -8.87 -7.28 16.30
N LEU A 111 -8.90 -8.15 15.28
CA LEU A 111 -8.57 -7.75 13.91
C LEU A 111 -9.57 -6.71 13.39
N LYS A 112 -10.85 -6.86 13.72
CA LYS A 112 -11.91 -5.93 13.33
C LYS A 112 -11.71 -4.54 13.91
N GLU A 113 -11.33 -4.44 15.18
CA GLU A 113 -10.99 -3.17 15.83
C GLU A 113 -9.84 -2.48 15.08
N ARG A 114 -8.72 -3.18 14.86
CA ARG A 114 -7.55 -2.65 14.15
C ARG A 114 -7.86 -2.21 12.72
N VAL A 115 -8.63 -3.01 11.98
CA VAL A 115 -9.05 -2.67 10.61
C VAL A 115 -9.93 -1.42 10.61
N ASN A 116 -10.85 -1.27 11.57
CA ASN A 116 -11.67 -0.07 11.70
C ASN A 116 -10.85 1.17 12.06
N GLU A 117 -9.88 1.05 12.98
CA GLU A 117 -8.97 2.12 13.34
C GLU A 117 -8.14 2.58 12.14
N PHE A 118 -7.58 1.62 11.38
CA PHE A 118 -6.84 1.91 10.15
C PHE A 118 -7.70 2.67 9.13
N LEU A 119 -8.89 2.15 8.82
CA LEU A 119 -9.78 2.73 7.82
C LEU A 119 -10.25 4.13 8.23
N SER A 120 -10.72 4.27 9.47
CA SER A 120 -11.21 5.55 10.00
C SER A 120 -10.11 6.60 10.11
N GLY A 121 -8.87 6.19 10.44
CA GLY A 121 -7.72 7.08 10.46
C GLY A 121 -7.43 7.70 9.10
N LEU A 122 -7.44 6.89 8.02
CA LEU A 122 -7.25 7.39 6.66
C LEU A 122 -8.45 8.21 6.16
N ASP A 123 -9.68 7.78 6.45
CA ASP A 123 -10.89 8.53 6.08
C ASP A 123 -10.93 9.91 6.73
N LYS A 124 -10.49 10.01 7.99
CA LYS A 124 -10.36 11.30 8.69
C LYS A 124 -9.35 12.21 8.00
N ILE A 125 -8.19 11.69 7.60
CA ILE A 125 -7.17 12.48 6.89
C ILE A 125 -7.69 12.94 5.53
N ASP A 126 -8.34 12.07 4.76
CA ASP A 126 -8.93 12.43 3.46
C ASP A 126 -10.01 13.53 3.61
N LEU A 127 -10.82 13.48 4.67
CA LEU A 127 -11.79 14.53 5.00
C LEU A 127 -11.09 15.86 5.35
N GLU A 128 -10.05 15.83 6.18
CA GLU A 128 -9.27 17.02 6.53
C GLU A 128 -8.63 17.66 5.29
N ILE A 129 -8.03 16.86 4.40
CA ILE A 129 -7.46 17.34 3.13
C ILE A 129 -8.54 17.99 2.26
N ARG A 130 -9.72 17.37 2.17
CA ARG A 130 -10.85 17.91 1.39
C ARG A 130 -11.30 19.27 1.91
N LEU A 131 -11.32 19.46 3.23
CA LEU A 131 -11.72 20.71 3.88
C LEU A 131 -10.60 21.75 3.94
N CYS A 132 -9.33 21.35 3.81
CA CYS A 132 -8.16 22.22 3.88
C CYS A 132 -8.22 23.38 2.85
N ASN A 133 -7.83 24.59 3.27
CA ASN A 133 -7.78 25.79 2.43
C ASN A 133 -6.43 26.53 2.50
N MET A 134 -5.39 25.92 3.08
CA MET A 134 -4.09 26.57 3.35
C MET A 134 -3.32 27.05 2.12
N CYS A 135 -3.68 26.57 0.92
CA CYS A 135 -3.04 26.94 -0.34
C CYS A 135 -3.91 27.87 -1.22
N GLU A 136 -5.08 28.29 -0.71
CA GLU A 136 -5.96 29.29 -1.33
C GLU A 136 -6.15 29.09 -2.85
N ASP A 137 -5.84 30.12 -3.65
CA ASP A 137 -6.00 30.18 -5.10
C ASP A 137 -4.83 29.56 -5.88
N MET A 138 -3.80 29.04 -5.20
CA MET A 138 -2.63 28.41 -5.84
C MET A 138 -2.92 27.00 -6.39
N ILE A 139 -4.05 26.40 -5.99
CA ILE A 139 -4.35 25.00 -6.24
C ILE A 139 -5.74 24.79 -6.82
N GLU A 140 -5.92 23.63 -7.45
CA GLU A 140 -7.23 23.04 -7.70
C GLU A 140 -7.36 21.74 -6.91
N LYS A 141 -8.47 21.57 -6.20
CA LYS A 141 -8.77 20.35 -5.45
C LYS A 141 -9.13 19.20 -6.38
N SER A 142 -8.86 17.97 -5.93
CA SER A 142 -9.38 16.76 -6.58
C SER A 142 -10.85 16.56 -6.20
N ASN A 143 -11.63 15.95 -7.10
CA ASN A 143 -12.98 15.49 -6.78
C ASN A 143 -12.99 14.04 -6.25
N ASN A 144 -11.83 13.38 -6.20
CA ASN A 144 -11.73 12.03 -5.68
C ASN A 144 -11.98 12.02 -4.16
N ASP A 145 -12.65 10.98 -3.68
CA ASP A 145 -12.92 10.82 -2.26
C ASP A 145 -11.68 10.56 -1.41
N THR A 146 -10.63 10.00 -2.03
CA THR A 146 -9.37 9.65 -1.39
C THR A 146 -8.17 10.23 -2.13
N THR A 147 -7.12 10.51 -1.37
CA THR A 147 -5.82 10.96 -1.87
C THR A 147 -4.77 9.85 -1.95
N ILE A 148 -5.19 8.59 -1.75
CA ILE A 148 -4.34 7.40 -1.81
C ILE A 148 -4.84 6.49 -2.93
N HIS A 149 -3.92 5.98 -3.73
CA HIS A 149 -4.17 4.82 -4.56
C HIS A 149 -3.69 3.58 -3.82
N TYR A 150 -4.59 2.63 -3.61
CA TYR A 150 -4.29 1.37 -2.91
C TYR A 150 -3.97 0.28 -3.93
N GLY A 151 -2.78 -0.32 -3.81
CA GLY A 151 -2.38 -1.48 -4.60
C GLY A 151 -2.76 -2.81 -3.95
N ASN A 152 -2.07 -3.88 -4.32
CA ASN A 152 -2.22 -5.22 -3.72
C ASN A 152 -1.43 -5.39 -2.39
N ASP A 153 -1.09 -4.29 -1.73
CA ASP A 153 -0.37 -4.25 -0.45
C ASP A 153 1.01 -4.92 -0.51
N THR A 154 1.93 -4.25 -1.21
CA THR A 154 3.35 -4.65 -1.25
C THR A 154 4.12 -3.98 -0.11
N LYS A 155 5.35 -4.42 0.14
CA LYS A 155 6.28 -3.76 1.08
C LYS A 155 6.67 -2.33 0.67
N ILE A 156 6.33 -1.92 -0.55
CA ILE A 156 6.75 -0.65 -1.15
C ILE A 156 5.56 0.29 -1.30
N ILE A 157 5.76 1.55 -0.89
CA ILE A 157 4.89 2.66 -1.27
C ILE A 157 5.67 3.67 -2.11
N ILE A 158 4.99 4.25 -3.10
CA ILE A 158 5.59 5.30 -3.93
C ILE A 158 5.00 6.66 -3.53
N VAL A 159 5.88 7.64 -3.35
CA VAL A 159 5.53 9.03 -3.06
C VAL A 159 5.89 9.91 -4.25
N GLY A 160 4.85 10.45 -4.90
CA GLY A 160 4.96 11.40 -6.00
C GLY A 160 5.12 12.86 -5.54
N GLU A 161 5.26 13.77 -6.51
CA GLU A 161 5.40 15.21 -6.29
C GLU A 161 4.04 15.86 -5.95
N ALA A 162 3.12 15.83 -6.90
CA ALA A 162 1.79 16.41 -6.84
C ALA A 162 0.91 15.82 -7.97
N PRO A 163 -0.42 15.78 -7.81
CA PRO A 163 -1.32 15.36 -8.87
C PRO A 163 -1.15 16.22 -10.14
N ALA A 164 -1.01 15.60 -11.31
CA ALA A 164 -1.00 16.31 -12.59
C ALA A 164 -2.41 16.73 -13.04
N ASN A 165 -2.54 17.83 -13.80
CA ASN A 165 -3.83 18.37 -14.27
C ASN A 165 -4.73 17.29 -14.91
N ASN A 166 -4.20 16.56 -15.90
CA ASN A 166 -4.91 15.51 -16.62
C ASN A 166 -4.50 14.10 -16.17
N GLY A 167 -4.02 13.95 -14.94
CA GLY A 167 -3.58 12.69 -14.37
C GLY A 167 -4.62 12.01 -13.49
N TRP A 168 -4.13 11.30 -12.48
CA TRP A 168 -4.94 10.43 -11.62
C TRP A 168 -5.99 11.16 -10.77
N ARG A 169 -5.81 12.46 -10.50
CA ARG A 169 -6.85 13.30 -9.88
C ARG A 169 -8.15 13.40 -10.69
N LYS A 170 -8.08 13.14 -12.01
CA LYS A 170 -9.26 13.11 -12.90
C LYS A 170 -9.62 11.68 -13.30
N SER A 171 -8.65 10.81 -13.53
CA SER A 171 -8.90 9.43 -13.97
C SER A 171 -9.23 8.46 -12.83
N GLY A 172 -8.90 8.80 -11.58
CA GLY A 172 -9.01 7.90 -10.43
C GLY A 172 -7.96 6.78 -10.40
N LYS A 173 -7.05 6.71 -11.39
CA LYS A 173 -6.07 5.61 -11.52
C LYS A 173 -4.64 6.15 -11.70
N CYS A 174 -3.72 5.73 -10.84
CA CYS A 174 -2.34 6.23 -10.84
C CYS A 174 -1.61 5.95 -12.15
N TRP A 175 -0.88 6.94 -12.65
CA TRP A 175 -0.23 6.94 -13.96
C TRP A 175 -1.14 6.78 -15.18
N TYR A 176 -2.46 6.93 -15.06
CA TYR A 176 -3.38 7.01 -16.19
C TYR A 176 -3.90 8.43 -16.39
N GLY A 177 -3.99 8.84 -17.65
CA GLY A 177 -4.64 10.08 -18.04
C GLY A 177 -6.16 10.00 -17.93
N SER A 178 -6.83 11.14 -18.00
CA SER A 178 -8.30 11.21 -18.05
C SER A 178 -8.91 10.53 -19.28
N ASP A 179 -8.11 10.24 -20.30
CA ASP A 179 -8.47 9.47 -21.51
C ASP A 179 -8.39 7.94 -21.29
N GLY A 180 -8.07 7.50 -20.07
CA GLY A 180 -7.92 6.09 -19.72
C GLY A 180 -6.63 5.44 -20.20
N LYS A 181 -5.69 6.21 -20.78
CA LYS A 181 -4.41 5.67 -21.28
C LYS A 181 -3.32 5.81 -20.24
N ILE A 182 -2.43 4.81 -20.21
CA ILE A 182 -1.22 4.87 -19.40
C ILE A 182 -0.30 6.01 -19.90
N THR A 183 0.15 6.84 -18.97
CA THR A 183 1.09 7.94 -19.21
C THR A 183 2.47 7.43 -19.61
N GLY A 184 3.30 8.27 -20.23
CA GLY A 184 4.69 7.93 -20.57
C GLY A 184 5.50 7.49 -19.34
N SER A 185 5.32 8.20 -18.22
CA SER A 185 5.91 7.82 -16.92
C SER A 185 5.36 6.50 -16.38
N GLY A 186 4.07 6.22 -16.59
CA GLY A 186 3.45 4.95 -16.24
C GLY A 186 4.09 3.77 -16.96
N ARG A 187 4.33 3.89 -18.29
CA ARG A 187 4.97 2.83 -19.08
C ARG A 187 6.40 2.54 -18.63
N VAL A 188 7.13 3.57 -18.21
CA VAL A 188 8.49 3.40 -17.68
C VAL A 188 8.44 2.73 -16.31
N MET A 189 7.53 3.17 -15.43
CA MET A 189 7.35 2.58 -14.10
C MET A 189 6.91 1.11 -14.19
N GLU A 190 5.97 0.79 -15.08
CA GLU A 190 5.50 -0.58 -15.32
C GLU A 190 6.65 -1.52 -15.70
N LYS A 191 7.56 -1.08 -16.58
CA LYS A 191 8.77 -1.84 -16.92
C LYS A 191 9.71 -2.04 -15.73
N LEU A 192 9.95 -0.98 -14.94
CA LEU A 192 10.81 -1.05 -13.76
C LEU A 192 10.25 -2.02 -12.71
N LEU A 193 8.94 -1.97 -12.46
CA LEU A 193 8.25 -2.89 -11.55
C LEU A 193 8.25 -4.32 -12.07
N THR A 194 8.02 -4.53 -13.36
CA THR A 194 8.01 -5.86 -13.98
C THR A 194 9.36 -6.55 -13.81
N ASN A 195 10.47 -5.81 -13.86
CA ASN A 195 11.80 -6.36 -13.61
C ASN A 195 11.91 -6.99 -12.22
N ILE A 196 11.17 -6.50 -11.22
CA ILE A 196 11.19 -7.01 -9.85
C ILE A 196 9.96 -7.86 -9.51
N GLY A 197 9.23 -8.34 -10.52
CA GLY A 197 8.06 -9.21 -10.35
C GLY A 197 6.80 -8.50 -9.88
N LEU A 198 6.76 -7.17 -9.91
CA LEU A 198 5.60 -6.38 -9.50
C LEU A 198 4.89 -5.75 -10.70
N LYS A 199 3.60 -5.47 -10.55
CA LYS A 199 2.80 -4.71 -11.50
C LYS A 199 2.47 -3.34 -10.96
N LEU A 200 2.09 -2.43 -11.85
CA LEU A 200 1.67 -1.08 -11.49
C LEU A 200 0.48 -1.07 -10.53
N GLU A 201 -0.44 -2.02 -10.69
CA GLU A 201 -1.63 -2.21 -9.84
C GLU A 201 -1.31 -2.76 -8.44
N ASP A 202 -0.11 -3.28 -8.22
CA ASP A 202 0.30 -3.79 -6.92
C ASP A 202 0.74 -2.66 -5.97
N ILE A 203 1.07 -1.49 -6.52
CA ILE A 203 1.74 -0.42 -5.79
C ILE A 203 0.75 0.55 -5.16
N THR A 204 0.90 0.72 -3.84
CA THR A 204 0.28 1.85 -3.13
C THR A 204 1.02 3.13 -3.50
N PHE A 205 0.27 4.18 -3.83
CA PHE A 205 0.83 5.46 -4.26
C PHE A 205 0.13 6.63 -3.56
N VAL A 206 0.94 7.60 -3.14
CA VAL A 206 0.48 8.86 -2.55
C VAL A 206 1.29 10.02 -3.13
N GLU A 207 0.72 11.22 -3.12
CA GLU A 207 1.45 12.44 -3.55
C GLU A 207 1.93 13.21 -2.32
N ALA A 208 3.10 13.83 -2.39
CA ALA A 208 3.57 14.70 -1.32
C ALA A 208 2.66 15.92 -1.14
N VAL A 209 2.29 16.56 -2.25
CA VAL A 209 1.26 17.61 -2.29
C VAL A 209 -0.08 17.00 -2.66
N LYS A 210 -1.15 17.30 -1.93
CA LYS A 210 -2.45 16.60 -2.09
C LYS A 210 -3.36 17.20 -3.18
N CYS A 211 -3.05 18.38 -3.68
CA CYS A 211 -3.84 19.10 -4.69
C CYS A 211 -3.00 19.40 -5.93
N TYR A 212 -3.68 19.63 -7.07
CA TYR A 212 -2.98 20.10 -8.26
C TYR A 212 -2.56 21.55 -8.08
N SER A 213 -1.27 21.82 -8.28
CA SER A 213 -0.71 23.18 -8.22
C SER A 213 -0.84 23.84 -9.59
N ILE A 214 -1.49 25.01 -9.66
CA ILE A 214 -1.69 25.75 -10.92
C ILE A 214 -0.34 26.21 -11.48
N GLU A 215 0.55 26.69 -10.61
CA GLU A 215 1.91 27.09 -10.96
C GLU A 215 2.95 26.22 -10.25
N ARG A 216 4.05 25.88 -10.93
CA ARG A 216 5.11 25.01 -10.36
C ARG A 216 5.79 25.61 -9.13
N LYS A 217 5.93 26.95 -9.06
CA LYS A 217 6.56 27.63 -7.90
C LYS A 217 5.76 27.43 -6.60
N SER A 218 4.45 27.25 -6.68
CA SER A 218 3.58 27.09 -5.53
C SER A 218 3.78 25.76 -4.80
N LEU A 219 4.36 24.75 -5.47
CA LEU A 219 4.70 23.45 -4.86
C LEU A 219 5.59 23.59 -3.62
N THR A 220 6.49 24.56 -3.59
CA THR A 220 7.38 24.80 -2.44
C THR A 220 6.59 25.15 -1.19
N LYS A 221 5.51 25.92 -1.31
CA LYS A 221 4.63 26.25 -0.17
C LYS A 221 3.64 25.12 0.09
N CYS A 222 3.06 24.54 -0.97
CA CYS A 222 2.05 23.50 -0.85
C CYS A 222 2.59 22.23 -0.18
N LYS A 223 3.85 21.85 -0.42
CA LYS A 223 4.46 20.68 0.23
C LYS A 223 4.60 20.87 1.74
N GLU A 224 4.92 22.08 2.19
CA GLU A 224 5.03 22.40 3.63
C GLU A 224 3.64 22.31 4.28
N ASN A 225 2.62 22.85 3.62
CA ASN A 225 1.24 22.78 4.10
C ASN A 225 0.69 21.34 4.09
N CYS A 226 1.11 20.49 3.15
CA CYS A 226 0.63 19.10 3.03
C CYS A 226 1.45 18.09 3.84
N TYR A 227 2.57 18.51 4.44
CA TYR A 227 3.53 17.59 5.06
C TYR A 227 2.92 16.79 6.20
N GLU A 228 2.14 17.43 7.07
CA GLU A 228 1.49 16.75 8.21
C GLU A 228 0.53 15.65 7.73
N TYR A 229 -0.25 15.90 6.68
CA TYR A 229 -1.12 14.89 6.08
C TYR A 229 -0.32 13.73 5.51
N LEU A 230 0.77 14.02 4.79
CA LEU A 230 1.64 12.98 4.23
C LEU A 230 2.24 12.12 5.34
N GLN A 231 2.76 12.72 6.41
CA GLN A 231 3.33 11.97 7.53
C GLN A 231 2.30 11.05 8.17
N ARG A 232 1.10 11.57 8.47
CA ARG A 232 0.02 10.79 9.08
C ARG A 232 -0.46 9.64 8.17
N GLN A 233 -0.53 9.87 6.86
CA GLN A 233 -0.84 8.80 5.91
C GLN A 233 0.23 7.71 5.92
N LEU A 234 1.51 8.09 5.85
CA LEU A 234 2.62 7.13 5.86
C LEU A 234 2.71 6.35 7.20
N ALA A 235 2.43 7.03 8.33
CA ALA A 235 2.41 6.41 9.65
C ALA A 235 1.30 5.34 9.81
N ILE A 236 0.16 5.52 9.12
CA ILE A 236 -0.91 4.52 9.09
C ILE A 236 -0.61 3.41 8.08
N LEU A 237 -0.12 3.76 6.89
CA LEU A 237 0.17 2.82 5.81
C LEU A 237 1.35 1.90 6.10
N LYS A 238 2.32 2.30 6.94
CA LYS A 238 3.41 1.47 7.51
C LYS A 238 4.16 0.55 6.52
N HIS A 239 4.37 0.99 5.27
CA HIS A 239 5.16 0.22 4.31
C HIS A 239 6.65 0.25 4.70
N GLU A 240 7.37 -0.81 4.37
CA GLU A 240 8.78 -1.01 4.78
C GLU A 240 9.75 -0.11 4.01
N LEU A 241 9.44 0.18 2.74
CA LEU A 241 10.25 1.01 1.86
C LEU A 241 9.39 2.06 1.14
N ILE A 242 9.82 3.33 1.24
CA ILE A 242 9.24 4.43 0.47
C ILE A 242 10.13 4.75 -0.73
N LEU A 243 9.58 4.74 -1.95
CA LEU A 243 10.27 5.28 -3.12
C LEU A 243 9.77 6.70 -3.41
N THR A 244 10.65 7.69 -3.38
CA THR A 244 10.29 9.07 -3.77
C THR A 244 10.60 9.33 -5.23
N LEU A 245 9.64 9.90 -5.97
CA LEU A 245 9.79 10.21 -7.39
C LEU A 245 10.43 11.58 -7.60
N GLY A 246 11.75 11.60 -7.78
CA GLY A 246 12.51 12.81 -8.07
C GLY A 246 12.71 13.73 -6.87
N ASP A 247 13.33 14.88 -7.13
CA ASP A 247 13.87 15.77 -6.10
C ASP A 247 12.79 16.40 -5.20
N MET A 248 11.64 16.81 -5.75
CA MET A 248 10.60 17.47 -4.95
C MET A 248 9.93 16.54 -3.95
N ALA A 249 9.58 15.32 -4.36
CA ALA A 249 9.04 14.30 -3.47
C ALA A 249 10.07 13.93 -2.38
N THR A 250 11.33 13.80 -2.77
CA THR A 250 12.44 13.52 -1.86
C THR A 250 12.61 14.60 -0.80
N LYS A 251 12.65 15.89 -1.21
CA LYS A 251 12.71 17.04 -0.30
C LYS A 251 11.48 17.17 0.61
N SER A 252 10.36 16.55 0.24
CA SER A 252 9.16 16.56 1.08
C SER A 252 9.28 15.60 2.25
N LEU A 253 10.06 14.52 2.13
CA LEU A 253 10.29 13.55 3.21
C LEU A 253 11.63 13.73 3.92
N LEU A 254 12.72 13.86 3.18
CA LEU A 254 14.09 13.97 3.69
C LEU A 254 14.45 15.42 4.06
N ARG A 255 13.60 16.07 4.87
CA ARG A 255 13.71 17.50 5.20
C ARG A 255 14.98 17.85 6.00
N ASP A 256 15.50 16.90 6.77
CA ASP A 256 16.71 17.07 7.59
C ASP A 256 18.01 16.77 6.83
N ILE A 257 17.91 16.18 5.63
CA ILE A 257 19.07 15.83 4.81
C ILE A 257 19.34 16.97 3.82
N LYS A 258 20.45 17.68 4.04
CA LYS A 258 20.90 18.75 3.14
C LYS A 258 21.80 18.18 2.05
N TYR A 259 21.46 18.43 0.80
CA TYR A 259 22.26 18.09 -0.38
C TYR A 259 22.19 19.20 -1.43
N LYS A 260 23.26 19.40 -2.20
CA LYS A 260 23.32 20.45 -3.24
C LYS A 260 22.79 19.94 -4.58
N ASN A 261 23.05 18.66 -4.87
CA ASN A 261 22.65 17.98 -6.10
C ASN A 261 21.87 16.71 -5.77
N TYR A 262 20.78 16.46 -6.50
CA TYR A 262 19.97 15.26 -6.31
C TYR A 262 20.76 13.94 -6.47
N LYS A 263 21.82 13.95 -7.29
CA LYS A 263 22.75 12.82 -7.45
C LYS A 263 23.43 12.38 -6.16
N GLU A 264 23.47 13.23 -5.13
CA GLU A 264 24.08 12.89 -3.84
C GLU A 264 23.21 11.91 -3.04
N VAL A 265 21.89 11.93 -3.25
CA VAL A 265 20.90 11.17 -2.45
C VAL A 265 20.16 10.09 -3.24
N VAL A 266 19.96 10.27 -4.55
CA VAL A 266 19.26 9.31 -5.41
C VAL A 266 19.98 7.97 -5.48
N GLY A 267 19.22 6.88 -5.41
CA GLY A 267 19.74 5.51 -5.41
C GLY A 267 20.39 5.07 -4.10
N LYS A 268 20.29 5.85 -3.02
CA LYS A 268 20.76 5.49 -1.68
C LYS A 268 19.58 5.40 -0.72
N ILE A 269 19.63 4.43 0.19
CA ILE A 269 18.63 4.31 1.27
C ILE A 269 18.96 5.36 2.34
N HIS A 270 17.93 6.09 2.76
CA HIS A 270 17.99 7.04 3.87
C HIS A 270 16.94 6.67 4.90
N ASN A 271 17.27 6.82 6.18
CA ASN A 271 16.32 6.59 7.26
C ASN A 271 15.60 7.88 7.60
N MET A 272 14.29 7.79 7.77
CA MET A 272 13.50 8.84 8.40
C MET A 272 12.68 8.28 9.56
N LYS A 273 12.36 9.15 10.52
CA LYS A 273 11.50 8.83 11.65
C LYS A 273 10.15 9.54 11.47
N ILE A 274 9.05 8.80 11.55
CA ILE A 274 7.69 9.34 11.68
C ILE A 274 7.12 8.78 12.98
N ASP A 275 6.91 9.63 13.98
CA ASP A 275 6.62 9.21 15.35
C ASP A 275 7.62 8.14 15.80
N GLU A 276 7.23 6.96 16.27
CA GLU A 276 8.17 5.88 16.63
C GLU A 276 8.57 4.95 15.47
N LEU A 277 8.04 5.18 14.26
CA LEU A 277 8.31 4.35 13.10
C LEU A 277 9.60 4.79 12.40
N GLN A 278 10.55 3.87 12.26
CA GLN A 278 11.70 4.01 11.36
C GLN A 278 11.29 3.55 9.97
N ILE A 279 11.53 4.39 8.96
CA ILE A 279 11.17 4.10 7.58
C ILE A 279 12.36 4.31 6.67
N ASN A 280 12.61 3.34 5.80
CA ASN A 280 13.58 3.44 4.72
C ASN A 280 12.98 4.25 3.57
N VAL A 281 13.71 5.25 3.10
CA VAL A 281 13.37 6.06 1.92
C VAL A 281 14.46 5.88 0.88
N LEU A 282 14.08 5.43 -0.31
CA LEU A 282 14.97 5.28 -1.46
C LEU A 282 14.54 6.24 -2.57
N PRO A 283 15.22 7.38 -2.73
CA PRO A 283 14.92 8.31 -3.80
C PRO A 283 15.28 7.71 -5.16
N ILE A 284 14.36 7.82 -6.11
CA ILE A 284 14.57 7.39 -7.49
C ILE A 284 14.46 8.58 -8.45
N TYR A 285 14.99 8.46 -9.66
CA TYR A 285 14.71 9.48 -10.67
C TYR A 285 13.25 9.41 -11.11
N TYR A 286 12.67 10.55 -11.46
CA TYR A 286 11.32 10.57 -12.03
C TYR A 286 11.25 9.61 -13.24
N PRO A 287 10.26 8.71 -13.33
CA PRO A 287 10.21 7.66 -14.33
C PRO A 287 9.99 8.26 -15.72
N SER A 288 11.07 8.33 -16.50
CA SER A 288 11.09 8.85 -17.86
C SER A 288 12.01 8.00 -18.73
N PRO A 289 11.90 8.05 -20.06
CA PRO A 289 12.81 7.30 -20.93
C PRO A 289 14.30 7.61 -20.70
N ILE A 290 14.62 8.86 -20.31
CA ILE A 290 16.00 9.31 -20.06
C ILE A 290 16.59 8.65 -18.81
N SER A 291 15.79 8.53 -17.76
CA SER A 291 16.19 8.00 -16.46
C SER A 291 15.98 6.50 -16.31
N TYR A 292 15.46 5.81 -17.33
CA TYR A 292 15.16 4.38 -17.26
C TYR A 292 16.39 3.55 -16.86
N LYS A 293 17.53 3.77 -17.53
CA LYS A 293 18.77 3.02 -17.25
C LYS A 293 19.28 3.25 -15.83
N ASP A 294 19.24 4.49 -15.35
CA ASP A 294 19.67 4.83 -13.99
C ASP A 294 18.73 4.24 -12.94
N ASN A 295 17.42 4.19 -13.23
CA ASN A 295 16.46 3.55 -12.33
C ASN A 295 16.54 2.03 -12.34
N THR A 296 16.97 1.39 -13.44
CA THR A 296 17.10 -0.08 -13.49
C THR A 296 18.03 -0.59 -12.39
N SER A 297 19.20 0.02 -12.19
CA SER A 297 20.12 -0.37 -11.11
C SER A 297 19.55 -0.09 -9.72
N ILE A 298 18.79 1.00 -9.56
CA ILE A 298 18.12 1.30 -8.28
C ILE A 298 17.04 0.24 -7.99
N PHE A 299 16.31 -0.23 -8.99
CA PHE A 299 15.30 -1.28 -8.81
C PHE A 299 15.90 -2.66 -8.49
N GLU A 300 17.17 -2.91 -8.81
CA GLU A 300 17.88 -4.08 -8.27
C GLU A 300 18.03 -3.97 -6.74
N THR A 301 18.32 -2.78 -6.22
CA THR A 301 18.34 -2.53 -4.76
C THR A 301 16.94 -2.71 -4.15
N VAL A 302 15.91 -2.23 -4.83
CA VAL A 302 14.50 -2.43 -4.42
C VAL A 302 14.19 -3.92 -4.31
N ARG A 303 14.59 -4.73 -5.31
CA ARG A 303 14.38 -6.19 -5.29
C ARG A 303 14.96 -6.83 -4.03
N ASN A 304 16.21 -6.50 -3.70
CA ASN A 304 16.89 -7.06 -2.53
C ASN A 304 16.20 -6.65 -1.22
N CYS A 305 15.74 -5.39 -1.13
CA CYS A 305 15.00 -4.91 0.04
C CYS A 305 13.69 -5.67 0.25
N ILE A 306 12.96 -6.02 -0.82
CA ILE A 306 11.67 -6.72 -0.70
C ILE A 306 11.81 -8.24 -0.57
N SER A 307 12.85 -8.84 -1.15
CA SER A 307 13.09 -10.30 -1.14
C SER A 307 13.76 -10.82 0.13
N LYS A 308 14.33 -9.93 0.97
CA LYS A 308 15.15 -10.30 2.14
C LYS A 308 16.34 -11.21 1.81
N GLU A 309 17.05 -10.88 0.74
CA GLU A 309 18.50 -11.15 0.67
C GLU A 309 19.23 -9.86 1.05
N GLU A 310 19.56 -9.74 2.34
CA GLU A 310 20.48 -8.76 2.96
C GLU A 310 20.30 -7.26 2.60
N CYS A 311 19.76 -6.48 3.55
CA CYS A 311 20.13 -5.08 3.72
C CYS A 311 20.61 -4.89 5.17
N LEU A 312 21.91 -5.08 5.35
CA LEU A 312 22.70 -4.57 6.48
C LEU A 312 23.38 -3.26 6.06
#